data_AF-A0A3D1R8V3-F1
#
_entry.id   AF-A0A3D1R8V3-F1
#
_cell.length_a   1.000
_cell.length_b   1.000
_cell.length_c   1.000
_cell.angle_alpha   90.00
_cell.angle_beta   90.00
_cell.angle_gamma   90.00
#
_symmetry.space_group_name_H-M   'P 1'
#
loop_
_entity.id
_entity.type
_entity.pdbx_description
1 polymer ?
#
loop_
_entity_poly.entity_id
_entity_poly.type
_entity_poly.pdbx_seq_one_letter_code
_entity_poly.pdbx_strand_id
1 'polypeptide(L)'
;YDVGKAVNPGLIKGQTFGGIVQGVGTGVMEELVIDGKDGRPRNASLMDYKIPTALDIPDKMEAFYVETPQLDGPLGARGIGE
;
A
#
# COMPACT_ATOMS: atom_id res chain seq x y z
N TYR A 1 -3.68 11.61 -5.87
CA TYR A 1 -4.77 11.16 -4.99
C TYR A 1 -5.63 12.35 -4.61
N ASP A 2 -6.95 12.24 -4.67
CA ASP A 2 -7.88 13.25 -4.12
C ASP A 2 -8.13 12.93 -2.65
N VAL A 3 -7.59 13.75 -1.75
CA VAL A 3 -7.60 13.51 -0.30
C VAL A 3 -8.69 14.29 0.42
N GLY A 4 -9.56 14.97 -0.31
CA GLY A 4 -10.39 16.01 0.31
C GLY A 4 -9.50 17.11 0.86
N LYS A 5 -9.59 17.39 2.16
CA LYS A 5 -8.62 18.24 2.87
C LYS A 5 -7.60 17.37 3.61
N ALA A 6 -6.32 17.58 3.37
CA ALA A 6 -5.28 16.86 4.10
C ALA A 6 -5.31 17.22 5.58
N VAL A 7 -5.66 16.26 6.43
CA VAL A 7 -5.60 16.43 7.89
C VAL A 7 -4.14 16.39 8.37
N ASN A 8 -3.36 15.45 7.86
CA ASN A 8 -1.92 15.33 8.14
C ASN A 8 -1.16 14.89 6.88
N PRO A 9 -0.48 15.82 6.19
CA PRO A 9 0.27 15.52 4.97
C PRO A 9 1.36 14.44 5.14
N GLY A 10 1.99 14.37 6.31
CA GLY A 10 3.04 13.39 6.60
C GLY A 10 2.50 11.96 6.68
N LEU A 11 1.36 11.77 7.35
CA LEU A 11 0.70 10.46 7.43
C LEU A 11 0.11 10.03 6.09
N ILE A 12 -0.45 10.97 5.34
CA ILE A 12 -0.94 10.72 3.97
C ILE A 12 0.19 10.19 3.09
N LYS A 13 1.38 10.82 3.15
CA LYS A 13 2.57 10.38 2.42
C LYS A 13 3.01 8.98 2.84
N GLY A 14 3.03 8.71 4.15
CA GLY A 14 3.35 7.38 4.69
C GLY A 14 2.41 6.30 4.15
N GLN A 15 1.10 6.56 4.16
CA GLN A 15 0.13 5.61 3.63
C GLN A 15 0.26 5.42 2.12
N THR A 16 0.39 6.52 1.37
CA THR A 16 0.54 6.46 -0.09
C THR A 16 1.72 5.58 -0.49
N PHE A 17 2.88 5.76 0.14
CA PHE A 17 4.07 4.98 -0.20
C PHE A 17 4.00 3.56 0.36
N GLY A 18 3.42 3.34 1.54
CA GLY A 18 3.16 1.99 2.05
C GLY A 18 2.27 1.18 1.10
N GLY A 19 1.16 1.77 0.66
CA GLY A 19 0.24 1.15 -0.31
C GLY A 19 0.88 0.89 -1.67
N ILE A 20 1.71 1.82 -2.18
CA ILE A 20 2.49 1.59 -3.42
C ILE A 20 3.41 0.38 -3.27
N VAL A 21 4.16 0.29 -2.15
CA VAL A 21 5.07 -0.84 -1.90
C VAL A 21 4.30 -2.16 -1.79
N GLN A 22 3.16 -2.18 -1.08
CA GLN A 22 2.29 -3.35 -1.01
C GLN A 22 1.74 -3.74 -2.40
N GLY A 23 1.36 -2.75 -3.21
CA GLY A 23 0.90 -2.97 -4.58
C GLY A 23 1.98 -3.57 -5.48
N VAL A 24 3.24 -3.12 -5.36
CA VAL A 24 4.39 -3.73 -6.04
C VAL A 24 4.59 -5.17 -5.57
N GLY A 25 4.58 -5.40 -4.26
CA GLY A 25 4.66 -6.74 -3.67
C GLY A 25 3.62 -7.67 -4.28
N THR A 26 2.35 -7.30 -4.19
CA THR A 26 1.22 -8.07 -4.72
C THR A 26 1.31 -8.29 -6.24
N GLY A 27 1.77 -7.28 -6.98
CA GLY A 27 1.78 -7.33 -8.45
C GLY A 27 2.87 -8.21 -9.04
N VAL A 28 4.06 -8.26 -8.41
CA VAL A 28 5.25 -8.86 -9.05
C VAL A 28 6.14 -9.70 -8.12
N MET A 29 5.86 -9.81 -6.82
CA MET A 29 6.74 -10.54 -5.87
C MET A 29 6.00 -11.59 -5.06
N GLU A 30 4.84 -11.25 -4.50
CA GLU A 30 4.11 -12.03 -3.53
C GLU A 30 3.21 -13.07 -4.20
N GLU A 31 3.31 -14.32 -3.75
CA GLU A 31 2.43 -15.41 -4.17
C GLU A 31 2.22 -16.35 -2.98
N LEU A 32 0.98 -16.67 -2.65
CA LEU A 32 0.66 -17.72 -1.66
C LEU A 32 0.50 -19.06 -2.37
N VAL A 33 1.42 -19.99 -2.12
CA VAL A 33 1.41 -21.31 -2.77
C VAL A 33 0.74 -22.33 -1.84
N ILE A 34 -0.41 -22.85 -2.26
CA ILE A 34 -1.17 -23.85 -1.51
C ILE A 34 -0.90 -25.27 -2.05
N ASP A 35 -0.65 -26.23 -1.16
CA ASP A 35 -0.56 -27.64 -1.52
C ASP A 35 -1.95 -28.19 -1.87
N GLY A 36 -2.09 -28.73 -3.09
CA GLY A 36 -3.35 -29.30 -3.57
C GLY A 36 -3.80 -30.59 -2.86
N LYS A 37 -2.95 -31.23 -2.07
CA LYS A 37 -3.29 -32.48 -1.35
C LYS A 37 -3.89 -32.25 0.03
N ASP A 38 -3.32 -31.34 0.81
CA ASP A 38 -3.72 -31.10 2.20
C ASP A 38 -4.16 -29.65 2.49
N GLY A 39 -4.11 -28.77 1.49
CA GLY A 39 -4.58 -27.39 1.59
C GLY A 39 -3.66 -26.46 2.39
N ARG A 40 -2.45 -26.90 2.74
CA ARG A 40 -1.52 -26.11 3.56
C ARG A 40 -0.66 -25.17 2.70
N PRO A 41 -0.27 -24.00 3.22
CA PRO A 41 0.69 -23.15 2.54
C PRO A 41 2.08 -23.81 2.49
N ARG A 42 2.69 -23.84 1.30
CA ARG A 42 4.04 -24.36 1.08
C ARG A 42 5.13 -23.33 1.38
N ASN A 43 4.78 -22.06 1.43
CA ASN A 43 5.69 -20.94 1.67
C ASN A 43 5.24 -20.07 2.86
N ALA A 44 4.87 -20.70 3.98
CA ALA A 44 4.36 -20.02 5.19
C ALA A 44 5.40 -19.20 5.98
N SER A 45 6.56 -18.90 5.40
CA SER A 45 7.67 -18.21 6.04
C SER A 45 8.05 -16.97 5.22
N LEU A 46 8.61 -15.94 5.85
CA LEU A 46 9.16 -14.78 5.12
C LEU A 46 10.42 -15.14 4.30
N MET A 47 10.97 -16.33 4.49
CA MET A 47 12.04 -16.84 3.63
C MET A 47 11.50 -17.24 2.26
N ASP A 48 10.25 -17.70 2.17
CA ASP A 48 9.67 -18.23 0.93
C ASP A 48 8.56 -17.35 0.37
N TYR A 49 7.84 -16.62 1.22
CA TYR A 49 6.91 -15.55 0.85
C TYR A 49 7.66 -14.22 0.84
N LYS A 50 8.04 -13.77 -0.36
CA LYS A 50 8.90 -12.60 -0.54
C LYS A 50 8.08 -11.32 -0.54
N ILE A 51 8.23 -10.53 0.51
CA ILE A 51 7.79 -9.13 0.53
C ILE A 51 8.89 -8.20 -0.02
N PRO A 52 8.54 -7.01 -0.54
CA PRO A 52 9.52 -6.04 -0.98
C PRO A 52 10.49 -5.62 0.13
N THR A 53 11.75 -5.48 -0.23
CA THR A 53 12.81 -4.86 0.57
C THR A 53 13.11 -3.45 0.08
N ALA A 54 13.98 -2.72 0.80
CA ALA A 54 14.41 -1.39 0.37
C ALA A 54 15.11 -1.37 -1.01
N LEU A 55 15.69 -2.50 -1.45
CA LEU A 55 16.37 -2.60 -2.74
C LEU A 55 15.42 -2.95 -3.90
N ASP A 56 14.18 -3.35 -3.60
CA ASP A 56 13.18 -3.70 -4.61
C ASP A 56 12.36 -2.48 -5.06
N ILE A 57 12.52 -1.34 -4.37
CA ILE A 57 11.75 -0.12 -4.57
C ILE A 57 12.65 0.98 -5.13
N PRO A 58 12.16 1.86 -6.02
CA PRO A 58 12.96 2.96 -6.55
C PRO A 58 13.50 3.90 -5.46
N ASP A 59 14.72 4.42 -5.67
CA ASP A 59 15.35 5.41 -4.78
C ASP A 59 14.51 6.70 -4.61
N LYS A 60 13.62 6.96 -5.56
CA LYS A 60 12.73 8.13 -5.56
C LYS A 60 11.31 7.72 -5.90
N MET A 61 10.39 8.11 -5.03
CA MET A 61 8.95 8.04 -5.24
C MET A 61 8.34 9.42 -5.06
N GLU A 62 7.42 9.77 -5.96
CA GLU A 62 6.69 11.03 -5.92
C GLU A 62 5.19 10.76 -5.98
N ALA A 63 4.43 11.46 -5.16
CA ALA A 63 2.98 11.41 -5.14
C ALA A 63 2.41 12.81 -5.12
N PHE A 64 1.39 13.04 -5.94
CA PHE A 64 0.69 14.31 -6.04
C PHE A 64 -0.69 14.20 -5.41
N TYR A 65 -1.05 15.22 -4.65
CA TYR A 65 -2.30 15.29 -3.90
C TYR A 65 -3.16 16.43 -4.44
N VAL A 66 -4.43 16.13 -4.65
CA VAL A 66 -5.44 17.11 -5.01
C VAL A 66 -6.33 17.31 -3.78
N GLU A 67 -6.60 18.56 -3.43
CA GLU A 67 -7.49 18.88 -2.34
C GLU A 67 -8.85 19.37 -2.83
N THR A 68 -9.85 18.48 -2.78
CA THR A 68 -11.25 18.81 -3.10
C THR A 68 -12.13 18.55 -1.87
N PRO A 69 -12.35 19.54 -0.98
CA PRO A 69 -12.99 19.31 0.31
C PRO A 69 -14.33 18.58 0.21
N GLN A 70 -14.50 17.53 1.03
CA GLN A 70 -15.76 16.82 1.17
C GLN A 70 -16.69 17.55 2.15
N LEU A 71 -17.67 18.29 1.63
CA LEU A 71 -18.50 19.20 2.43
C LEU A 71 -19.39 18.51 3.48
N ASP A 72 -19.76 17.25 3.24
CA ASP A 72 -20.56 16.42 4.15
C ASP A 72 -19.70 15.52 5.07
N GLY A 73 -18.37 15.63 4.97
CA GLY A 73 -17.40 14.86 5.73
C GLY A 73 -16.72 15.65 6.85
N PRO A 74 -16.14 14.97 7.85
CA PRO A 74 -15.39 15.63 8.90
C PRO A 74 -14.18 16.37 8.32
N LEU A 75 -14.03 17.66 8.68
CA LEU A 75 -12.90 18.51 8.29
C LEU A 75 -12.71 18.68 6.77
N GLY A 76 -13.67 18.26 5.93
CA GLY A 76 -13.48 18.24 4.48
C GLY A 76 -12.60 17.08 3.97
N ALA A 77 -12.19 16.14 4.83
CA ALA A 77 -11.24 15.08 4.49
C ALA A 77 -11.88 13.89 3.77
N ARG A 78 -11.07 13.15 3.00
CA ARG A 78 -11.41 11.83 2.44
C ARG A 78 -10.44 10.76 2.93
N GLY A 79 -10.89 9.50 2.94
CA GLY A 79 -10.04 8.36 3.20
C GLY A 79 -9.00 8.14 2.09
N ILE A 80 -7.81 7.67 2.46
CA ILE A 80 -6.71 7.31 1.54
C ILE A 80 -5.95 6.05 2.03
N GLY A 81 -6.59 5.23 2.86
CA GLY A 81 -5.94 4.04 3.42
C GLY A 81 -5.77 2.91 2.41
N GLU A 82 -6.63 2.88 1.39
CA GLU A 82 -6.75 1.89 0.30
C GLU A 82 -7.00 2.64 -1.00
#